data_AF-A0A5J5AI72-F1
#
_entry.id   AF-A0A5J5AI72-F1
#
_cell.length_a   1.000
_cell.length_b   1.000
_cell.length_c   1.000
_cell.angle_alpha   90.00
_cell.angle_beta   90.00
_cell.angle_gamma   90.00
#
_symmetry.space_group_name_H-M   'P 1'
#
loop_
_entity.id
_entity.type
_entity.pdbx_description
1 polymer ?
#
loop_
_entity_poly.entity_id
_entity_poly.type
_entity_poly.pdbx_seq_one_letter_code
_entity_poly.pdbx_strand_id
1 'polypeptide(L)'
;MKEEINRVNLMLPAVAVKETGSTLEVNLVTGLDKRDMLHEVLHVLEAEGTAEVLSASYCNVGDKIFYTIYSQAIWPRIGIETSKVRERLKELVSEFNQDLMEDVMDTSFDV
;
A
#
# COMPACT_ATOMS: atom_id res chain seq x y z
N MET A 1 -27.37 -27.80 -9.48
CA MET A 1 -26.17 -27.26 -10.12
C MET A 1 -26.29 -25.74 -10.04
N LYS A 2 -25.71 -25.13 -9.01
CA LYS A 2 -25.64 -23.67 -8.90
C LYS A 2 -24.20 -23.33 -9.23
N GLU A 3 -24.00 -22.70 -10.39
CA GLU A 3 -22.71 -22.10 -10.70
C GLU A 3 -22.55 -20.90 -9.78
N GLU A 4 -21.67 -21.06 -8.79
CA GLU A 4 -21.14 -19.95 -8.04
C GLU A 4 -20.13 -19.27 -8.99
N ILE A 5 -20.55 -18.19 -9.65
CA ILE A 5 -19.63 -17.32 -10.39
C ILE A 5 -18.68 -16.75 -9.33
N ASN A 6 -17.50 -17.35 -9.20
CA ASN A 6 -16.38 -16.84 -8.42
C ASN A 6 -15.93 -15.52 -9.06
N ARG A 7 -16.63 -14.42 -8.76
CA ARG A 7 -16.14 -13.09 -9.08
C ARG A 7 -14.91 -12.88 -8.21
N VAL A 8 -13.74 -12.91 -8.83
CA VAL A 8 -12.53 -12.40 -8.20
C VAL A 8 -12.87 -10.98 -7.75
N ASN A 9 -12.94 -10.73 -6.45
CA ASN A 9 -13.22 -9.38 -5.97
C ASN A 9 -11.91 -8.59 -6.13
N LEU A 10 -11.76 -7.98 -7.30
CA LEU A 10 -10.56 -7.25 -7.67
C LEU A 10 -10.50 -5.94 -6.89
N MET A 11 -9.94 -6.01 -5.69
CA MET A 11 -9.61 -4.83 -4.93
C MET A 11 -8.24 -4.30 -5.38
N LEU A 12 -8.26 -3.11 -5.98
CA LEU A 12 -7.06 -2.36 -6.25
C LEU A 12 -6.56 -1.71 -4.94
N PRO A 13 -5.32 -1.98 -4.54
CA PRO A 13 -4.69 -1.24 -3.47
C PRO A 13 -4.68 0.27 -3.71
N ALA A 14 -4.74 1.04 -2.63
CA ALA A 14 -4.60 2.49 -2.66
C ALA A 14 -3.80 2.99 -1.46
N VAL A 15 -3.03 4.06 -1.67
CA VAL A 15 -2.21 4.70 -0.65
C VAL A 15 -2.51 6.18 -0.56
N ALA A 16 -2.59 6.68 0.67
CA ALA A 16 -2.69 8.10 0.99
C ALA A 16 -1.56 8.48 1.94
N VAL A 17 -1.01 9.67 1.74
CA VAL A 17 0.08 10.22 2.54
C VAL A 17 -0.36 11.55 3.09
N LYS A 18 -0.23 11.72 4.41
CA LYS A 18 -0.57 12.95 5.13
C LYS A 18 0.65 13.41 5.92
N GLU A 19 1.02 14.67 5.70
CA GLU A 19 2.15 15.30 6.38
C GLU A 19 1.66 16.19 7.51
N THR A 20 2.34 16.17 8.65
CA THR A 20 2.08 17.07 9.76
C THR A 20 3.40 17.44 10.45
N GLY A 21 3.96 18.60 10.09
CA GLY A 21 5.25 19.04 10.60
C GLY A 21 6.38 18.11 10.16
N SER A 22 7.08 17.48 11.11
CA SER A 22 8.13 16.49 10.85
C SER A 22 7.63 15.04 10.84
N THR A 23 6.31 14.84 10.86
CA THR A 23 5.67 13.52 10.89
C THR A 23 4.94 13.22 9.60
N LEU A 24 4.89 11.94 9.27
CA LEU A 24 4.21 11.40 8.11
C LEU A 24 3.26 10.28 8.56
N GLU A 25 2.02 10.37 8.10
CA GLU A 25 1.01 9.33 8.26
C GLU A 25 0.72 8.73 6.88
N VAL A 26 1.01 7.44 6.73
CA VAL A 26 0.70 6.67 5.51
C VAL A 26 -0.48 5.76 5.80
N ASN A 27 -1.53 5.91 5.00
CA ASN A 27 -2.71 5.07 5.05
C ASN A 27 -2.76 4.21 3.79
N LEU A 28 -2.74 2.90 3.97
CA LEU A 28 -2.76 1.91 2.91
C LEU A 28 -4.03 1.11 3.01
N VAL A 29 -4.68 0.84 1.89
CA VAL A 29 -5.78 -0.13 1.84
C VAL A 29 -5.48 -1.18 0.78
N THR A 30 -5.66 -2.45 1.13
CA THR A 30 -5.39 -3.60 0.27
C THR A 30 -6.47 -4.67 0.41
N GLY A 31 -6.49 -5.62 -0.53
CA GLY A 31 -7.22 -6.88 -0.38
C GLY A 31 -6.44 -7.89 0.47
N LEU A 32 -7.11 -8.97 0.89
CA LEU A 32 -6.51 -10.05 1.70
C LEU A 32 -5.37 -10.80 0.99
N ASP A 33 -5.31 -10.70 -0.34
CA ASP A 33 -4.34 -11.28 -1.28
C ASP A 33 -3.01 -10.51 -1.31
N LYS A 34 -2.99 -9.23 -0.90
CA LYS A 34 -1.83 -8.34 -1.07
C LYS A 34 -1.18 -7.95 0.26
N ARG A 35 -0.90 -8.94 1.11
CA ARG A 35 -0.31 -8.71 2.45
C ARG A 35 1.13 -8.22 2.39
N ASP A 36 1.87 -8.65 1.38
CA ASP A 36 3.29 -8.30 1.20
C ASP A 36 3.49 -6.81 0.88
N MET A 37 2.43 -6.14 0.42
CA MET A 37 2.45 -4.72 0.09
C MET A 37 2.75 -3.82 1.30
N LEU A 38 2.44 -4.26 2.53
CA LEU A 38 2.84 -3.54 3.74
C LEU A 38 4.37 -3.47 3.87
N HIS A 39 5.06 -4.59 3.60
CA HIS A 39 6.51 -4.66 3.71
C HIS A 39 7.19 -3.73 2.71
N GLU A 40 6.69 -3.67 1.48
CA GLU A 40 7.19 -2.76 0.46
C GLU A 40 6.97 -1.29 0.82
N VAL A 41 5.80 -0.95 1.39
CA VAL A 41 5.54 0.42 1.88
C VAL A 41 6.51 0.81 3.00
N LEU A 42 6.77 -0.09 3.95
CA LEU A 42 7.77 0.15 5.00
C LEU A 42 9.17 0.33 4.40
N HIS A 43 9.54 -0.48 3.40
CA HIS A 43 10.82 -0.36 2.72
C HIS A 43 10.98 0.99 2.01
N VAL A 44 9.94 1.49 1.32
CA VAL A 44 9.96 2.83 0.72
C VAL A 44 10.14 3.91 1.78
N LEU A 45 9.49 3.78 2.93
CA LEU A 45 9.62 4.73 4.04
C LEU A 45 11.03 4.75 4.64
N GLU A 46 11.70 3.59 4.72
CA GLU A 46 13.08 3.49 5.21
C GLU A 46 14.12 3.91 4.16
N ALA A 47 13.89 3.60 2.88
CA ALA A 47 14.85 3.85 1.80
C ALA A 47 14.85 5.31 1.33
N GLU A 48 13.66 5.90 1.21
CA GLU A 48 13.48 7.28 0.72
C GLU A 48 13.35 8.28 1.89
N GLY A 49 12.90 7.80 3.03
CA GLY A 49 12.75 8.60 4.23
C GLY A 49 13.99 8.52 5.10
N THR A 50 14.58 9.68 5.40
CA THR A 50 15.25 9.91 6.69
C THR A 50 14.21 9.86 7.83
N ALA A 51 13.35 8.85 7.85
CA ALA A 51 12.17 8.76 8.69
C ALA A 51 12.21 7.45 9.49
N GLU A 52 12.02 7.56 10.80
CA GLU A 52 11.86 6.44 11.70
C GLU A 52 10.38 6.05 11.75
N VAL A 53 10.08 4.77 11.56
CA VAL A 53 8.72 4.25 11.74
C VAL A 53 8.44 4.15 13.24
N LEU A 54 7.48 4.96 13.71
CA LEU A 54 7.07 5.00 15.11
C LEU A 54 6.07 3.89 15.44
N SER A 55 5.14 3.64 14.51
CA SER A 55 4.10 2.64 14.68
C SER A 55 3.52 2.22 13.33
N ALA A 56 3.16 0.95 13.22
CA ALA A 56 2.31 0.44 12.17
C ALA A 56 1.14 -0.33 12.82
N SER A 57 -0.06 -0.03 12.37
CA SER A 57 -1.28 -0.68 12.84
C SER A 57 -2.11 -1.13 11.65
N TYR A 58 -2.95 -2.15 11.86
CA TYR A 58 -3.84 -2.63 10.82
C TYR A 58 -5.22 -2.99 11.38
N CYS A 59 -6.24 -2.92 10.53
CA CYS A 59 -7.54 -3.47 10.82
C CYS A 59 -8.15 -4.13 9.57
N ASN A 60 -8.92 -5.19 9.81
CA ASN A 60 -9.60 -5.92 8.74
C ASN A 60 -11.08 -5.53 8.75
N VAL A 61 -11.61 -5.14 7.58
CA VAL A 61 -13.02 -4.82 7.41
C VAL A 61 -13.52 -5.54 6.16
N GLY A 62 -14.29 -6.61 6.37
CA GLY A 62 -14.71 -7.50 5.29
C GLY A 62 -13.51 -8.19 4.64
N ASP A 63 -13.34 -7.98 3.34
CA ASP A 63 -12.27 -8.51 2.51
C ASP A 63 -11.11 -7.50 2.31
N LYS A 64 -11.08 -6.44 3.12
CA LYS A 64 -10.10 -5.36 3.04
C LYS A 64 -9.23 -5.31 4.29
N ILE A 65 -7.98 -4.95 4.08
CA ILE A 65 -7.04 -4.60 5.15
C ILE A 65 -6.71 -3.12 5.04
N PHE A 66 -6.83 -2.40 6.14
CA PHE A 66 -6.41 -1.02 6.27
C PHE A 66 -5.16 -1.00 7.14
N TYR A 67 -4.11 -0.37 6.66
CA TYR A 67 -2.90 -0.11 7.43
C TYR A 67 -2.76 1.39 7.66
N THR A 68 -2.34 1.74 8.87
CA THR A 68 -1.95 3.10 9.23
C THR A 68 -0.55 3.04 9.81
N ILE A 69 0.36 3.76 9.17
CA ILE A 69 1.78 3.82 9.52
C ILE A 69 2.12 5.25 9.89
N TYR A 70 2.69 5.42 11.08
CA TYR A 70 3.20 6.70 11.56
C TYR A 70 4.71 6.68 11.53
N SER A 71 5.31 7.67 10.88
CA SER A 71 6.75 7.88 10.86
C SER A 71 7.12 9.34 11.13
N GLN A 72 8.36 9.56 11.53
CA GLN A 72 8.88 10.88 11.86
C GLN A 72 10.30 11.06 11.32
N ALA A 73 10.66 12.28 10.91
CA ALA A 73 12.02 12.61 10.51
C ALA A 73 13.03 12.28 11.63
N ILE A 74 14.01 11.44 11.32
CA ILE A 74 15.17 11.15 12.18
C ILE A 74 15.92 12.45 12.47
N TRP A 75 16.02 13.32 11.45
CA TRP A 75 16.69 14.61 11.52
C TRP A 75 15.68 15.74 11.30
N PRO A 76 15.12 16.34 12.37
CA PRO A 76 14.07 17.35 12.25
C PRO A 76 14.49 18.61 11.48
N ARG A 77 15.80 18.83 11.28
CA ARG A 77 16.35 19.94 10.47
C ARG A 77 16.34 19.66 8.96
N ILE A 78 16.34 18.40 8.55
CA ILE A 78 16.35 17.97 7.14
C ILE A 78 14.92 17.67 6.68
N GLY A 79 14.03 17.30 7.61
CA GLY A 79 12.64 16.98 7.30
C GLY A 79 12.48 15.62 6.62
N ILE A 80 11.28 15.34 6.11
CA ILE A 80 11.01 14.19 5.26
C ILE A 80 10.77 14.73 3.85
N GLU A 81 11.37 14.11 2.84
CA GLU A 81 11.07 14.45 1.45
C GLU A 81 9.73 13.83 1.03
N THR A 82 8.64 14.35 1.62
CA THR A 82 7.28 13.81 1.49
C THR A 82 6.85 13.65 0.03
N SER A 83 7.26 14.56 -0.85
CA SER A 83 6.98 14.47 -2.30
C SER A 83 7.56 13.20 -2.93
N LYS A 84 8.81 12.87 -2.60
CA LYS A 84 9.52 11.69 -3.14
C LYS A 84 8.93 10.41 -2.59
N VAL A 85 8.65 10.37 -1.28
CA VAL A 85 7.93 9.25 -0.64
C VAL A 85 6.58 9.03 -1.31
N ARG A 86 5.80 10.09 -1.53
CA ARG A 86 4.50 10.01 -2.18
C ARG A 86 4.58 9.51 -3.63
N GLU A 87 5.60 9.91 -4.37
CA GLU A 87 5.84 9.45 -5.74
C GLU A 87 6.16 7.94 -5.76
N ARG A 88 7.12 7.51 -4.96
CA ARG A 88 7.55 6.11 -4.88
C ARG A 88 6.44 5.19 -4.37
N LEU A 89 5.64 5.63 -3.40
CA LEU A 89 4.47 4.88 -2.95
C LEU A 89 3.38 4.77 -4.02
N LYS A 90 3.21 5.78 -4.89
CA LYS A 90 2.27 5.70 -6.00
C LYS A 90 2.75 4.73 -7.09
N GLU A 91 4.05 4.76 -7.40
CA GLU A 91 4.67 3.81 -8.33
C GLU A 91 4.44 2.38 -7.85
N LEU A 92 4.78 2.10 -6.59
CA LEU A 92 4.59 0.80 -5.96
C LEU A 92 3.14 0.30 -6.07
N VAL A 93 2.17 1.14 -5.70
CA VAL A 93 0.74 0.77 -5.80
C VAL A 93 0.33 0.54 -7.26
N SER A 94 0.89 1.29 -8.21
CA SER A 94 0.61 1.09 -9.63
C SER A 94 1.15 -0.24 -10.14
N GLU A 95 2.33 -0.67 -9.69
CA GLU A 95 2.92 -1.97 -10.03
C GLU A 95 2.03 -3.12 -9.54
N PHE A 96 1.62 -3.10 -8.26
CA PHE A 96 0.70 -4.10 -7.70
C PHE A 96 -0.69 -4.12 -8.36
N ASN A 97 -1.10 -3.01 -8.97
CA ASN A 97 -2.33 -2.93 -9.75
C ASN A 97 -2.17 -3.51 -11.16
N GLN A 98 -0.96 -3.48 -11.73
CA GLN A 98 -0.65 -4.07 -13.05
C GLN A 98 -0.58 -5.59 -12.98
N ASP A 99 0.07 -6.15 -11.95
CA ASP A 99 0.11 -7.59 -11.71
C ASP A 99 -1.31 -8.20 -11.65
N LEU A 100 -2.26 -7.45 -11.09
CA LEU A 100 -3.66 -7.86 -11.00
C LEU A 100 -4.38 -7.89 -12.36
N MET A 101 -3.94 -7.11 -13.34
CA MET A 101 -4.51 -7.15 -14.69
C MET A 101 -3.99 -8.35 -15.49
N GLU A 102 -2.77 -8.80 -15.23
CA GLU A 102 -2.19 -9.99 -15.87
C GLU A 102 -2.89 -11.27 -15.39
N ASP A 103 -3.13 -11.42 -14.08
CA ASP A 103 -3.89 -12.54 -13.50
C ASP A 103 -5.34 -12.64 -14.04
N VAL A 104 -5.99 -11.50 -14.29
CA VAL A 104 -7.35 -11.47 -14.87
C VAL A 104 -7.35 -11.90 -16.33
N MET A 105 -6.29 -11.61 -17.09
CA MET A 105 -6.20 -12.06 -18.48
C MET A 105 -5.94 -13.56 -18.58
N ASP A 106 -5.15 -14.14 -17.66
CA ASP A 106 -4.88 -15.59 -17.64
C ASP A 106 -6.13 -16.42 -17.28
N THR A 107 -6.97 -15.93 -16.36
CA THR A 107 -8.24 -16.58 -16.02
C THR A 107 -9.30 -16.50 -17.14
N SER A 108 -9.06 -15.69 -18.19
CA SER A 108 -10.00 -15.48 -19.30
C SER A 108 -9.83 -16.46 -20.47
N PHE A 109 -8.75 -17.26 -20.49
CA PHE A 109 -8.42 -18.16 -21.62
C PHE A 109 -8.64 -19.65 -21.33
N ASP A 110 -9.05 -20.02 -20.12
CA ASP A 110 -9.42 -21.40 -19.78
C ASP A 110 -10.93 -21.69 -20.03
N VAL A 111 -11.39 -21.50 -21.28
CA VAL A 111 -12.74 -21.95 -21.73
C VAL A 111 -12.67 -22.73 -23.04
#